data_AF-A0A3P5WVW1-F1
#
_entry.id   AF-A0A3P5WVW1-F1
#
_cell.length_a   1.000
_cell.length_b   1.000
_cell.length_c   1.000
_cell.angle_alpha   90.00
_cell.angle_beta   90.00
_cell.angle_gamma   90.00
#
_symmetry.space_group_name_H-M   'P 1'
#
loop_
_entity.id
_entity.type
_entity.pdbx_description
1 polymer ?
#
loop_
_entity_poly.entity_id
_entity_poly.type
_entity_poly.pdbx_seq_one_letter_code
_entity_poly.pdbx_strand_id
1 'polypeptide(L)'
;MSQSLKLADDKLVDDARIEAEIRSRSLSGQITHWARIGRAIERYGIFDHGRISRALAGELETTALSAEEKAVWSDRFLAKMSEPRPEEEVFFSEMHNTEKAVGLDASGHIGRTDAELK
;
A
#
# COMPACT_ATOMS: atom_id res chain seq x y z
N MET A 1 9.55 7.08 32.43
CA MET A 1 8.63 5.95 32.21
C MET A 1 8.65 5.61 30.73
N SER A 2 9.17 4.45 30.34
CA SER A 2 9.06 3.95 28.97
C SER A 2 7.74 3.18 28.84
N GLN A 3 6.91 3.54 27.87
CA GLN A 3 5.72 2.76 27.50
C GLN A 3 6.08 1.81 26.34
N SER A 4 5.52 0.61 26.36
CA SER A 4 5.68 -0.35 25.27
C SER A 4 4.63 -0.09 24.19
N LEU A 5 5.07 0.04 22.94
CA LEU A 5 4.22 0.20 21.76
C LEU A 5 4.40 -1.02 20.86
N LYS A 6 3.30 -1.64 20.45
CA LYS A 6 3.31 -2.70 19.44
C LYS A 6 3.18 -2.07 18.05
N LEU A 7 4.07 -2.43 17.15
CA LEU A 7 4.02 -2.07 15.73
C LEU A 7 3.61 -3.34 14.97
N ALA A 8 2.64 -3.23 14.07
CA ALA A 8 2.16 -4.34 13.26
C ALA A 8 2.92 -4.48 11.93
N ASP A 9 3.69 -3.45 11.56
CA ASP A 9 4.47 -3.40 10.33
C ASP A 9 5.91 -3.85 10.63
N ASP A 10 6.19 -5.13 10.39
CA ASP A 10 7.52 -5.70 10.60
C ASP A 10 8.58 -5.08 9.67
N LYS A 11 8.17 -4.69 8.46
CA LYS A 11 9.07 -4.03 7.51
C LYS A 11 9.54 -2.68 8.04
N LEU A 12 8.64 -1.88 8.61
CA LEU A 12 9.00 -0.62 9.28
C LEU A 12 10.02 -0.85 10.41
N VAL A 13 9.85 -1.93 11.18
CA VAL A 13 10.75 -2.27 12.28
C VAL A 13 12.13 -2.68 11.77
N ASP A 14 12.19 -3.43 10.68
CA ASP A 14 13.45 -3.85 10.05
C ASP A 14 14.18 -2.68 9.41
N ASP A 15 13.48 -1.82 8.67
CA ASP A 15 14.04 -0.60 8.07
C ASP A 15 14.58 0.34 9.18
N ALA A 16 13.86 0.47 10.29
CA ALA A 16 14.31 1.24 11.45
C ALA A 16 15.56 0.64 12.11
N ARG A 17 15.71 -0.69 12.11
CA ARG A 17 16.88 -1.37 12.70
C ARG A 17 18.13 -1.10 11.87
N ILE A 18 18.03 -1.21 10.55
CA ILE A 18 19.14 -0.92 9.62
C ILE A 18 19.58 0.54 9.78
N GLU A 19 18.65 1.49 9.74
CA GLU A 19 18.99 2.91 9.89
C GLU A 19 19.54 3.23 11.30
N ALA A 20 19.03 2.57 12.34
CA ALA A 20 19.52 2.74 13.70
C ALA A 20 20.99 2.33 13.83
N GLU A 21 21.40 1.23 13.20
CA GLU A 21 22.80 0.78 13.17
C GLU A 21 23.70 1.81 12.47
N ILE A 22 23.30 2.24 11.27
CA ILE A 22 24.03 3.26 10.47
C ILE A 22 24.19 4.56 11.26
N ARG A 23 23.17 4.97 12.01
CA ARG A 23 23.15 6.23 12.76
C ARG A 23 23.61 6.09 14.21
N SER A 24 24.05 4.91 14.64
CA SER A 24 24.44 4.62 16.02
C SER A 24 23.37 5.01 17.05
N ARG A 25 22.10 4.66 16.78
CA ARG A 25 20.95 4.87 17.68
C ARG A 25 20.38 3.53 18.11
N SER A 26 19.62 3.53 19.21
CA SER A 26 18.74 2.39 19.52
C SER A 26 17.55 2.37 18.57
N LEU A 27 16.94 1.19 18.37
CA LEU A 27 15.73 1.03 17.55
C LEU A 27 14.62 2.01 17.98
N SER A 28 14.31 2.06 19.29
CA SER A 28 13.33 3.01 19.84
C SER A 28 13.73 4.47 19.61
N GLY A 29 15.03 4.77 19.69
CA GLY A 29 15.56 6.11 19.40
C GLY A 29 15.38 6.51 17.93
N GLN A 30 15.60 5.57 17.01
CA GLN A 30 15.43 5.80 15.57
C GLN A 30 13.96 5.98 15.19
N ILE A 31 13.06 5.13 15.70
CA ILE A 31 11.60 5.28 15.51
C ILE A 31 11.12 6.62 16.08
N THR A 32 11.59 7.00 17.28
CA THR A 32 11.26 8.30 17.89
C THR A 32 11.76 9.46 17.03
N HIS A 33 12.92 9.32 16.40
CA HIS A 33 13.47 10.34 15.51
C HIS A 33 12.59 10.54 14.27
N TRP A 34 12.21 9.47 13.58
CA TRP A 34 11.28 9.54 12.45
C TRP A 34 9.92 10.12 12.86
N ALA A 35 9.35 9.69 13.99
CA ALA A 35 8.09 10.25 14.48
C ALA A 35 8.18 11.77 14.75
N ARG A 36 9.32 12.27 15.24
CA ARG A 36 9.54 13.71 15.42
C ARG A 36 9.58 14.47 14.10
N ILE A 37 10.19 13.90 13.07
CA ILE A 37 10.24 14.47 11.72
C ILE A 37 8.84 14.48 11.12
N GLY A 38 8.12 13.35 11.15
CA GLY A 38 6.73 13.27 10.64
C GLY A 38 5.82 14.30 11.28
N ARG A 39 5.84 14.41 12.62
CA ARG A 39 5.07 15.43 13.36
C ARG A 39 5.49 16.87 13.01
N ALA A 40 6.73 17.11 12.61
CA ALA A 40 7.15 18.43 12.16
C ALA A 40 6.57 18.73 10.77
N ILE A 41 6.72 17.79 9.83
CA ILE A 41 6.18 17.89 8.46
C ILE A 41 4.68 18.17 8.48
N GLU A 42 3.91 17.41 9.28
CA GLU A 42 2.46 17.58 9.43
C GLU A 42 2.07 18.98 9.95
N ARG A 43 2.86 19.55 10.87
CA ARG A 43 2.53 20.84 11.49
C ARG A 43 2.82 22.05 10.61
N TYR A 44 3.79 21.94 9.70
CA TYR A 44 4.14 23.05 8.83
C TYR A 44 3.31 23.12 7.54
N GLY A 45 2.34 22.21 7.36
CA GLY A 45 1.38 22.24 6.24
C GLY A 45 2.01 21.97 4.87
N ILE A 46 3.25 21.48 4.84
CA ILE A 46 3.98 21.12 3.60
C ILE A 46 3.43 19.80 3.03
N PHE A 47 2.76 18.99 3.86
CA PHE A 47 2.25 17.68 3.51
C PHE A 47 0.78 17.59 3.92
N ASP A 48 -0.13 17.45 2.95
CA ASP A 48 -1.57 17.44 3.19
C ASP A 48 -2.17 16.05 2.88
N HIS A 49 -2.51 15.33 3.95
CA HIS A 49 -3.20 14.03 3.84
C HIS A 49 -4.53 14.10 3.08
N GLY A 50 -5.22 15.24 3.10
CA GLY A 50 -6.45 15.46 2.36
C GLY A 50 -6.23 15.48 0.85
N ARG A 51 -5.08 15.94 0.36
CA ARG A 51 -4.71 15.86 -1.06
C ARG A 51 -4.50 14.41 -1.49
N ILE A 52 -3.79 13.63 -0.68
CA ILE A 52 -3.56 12.20 -0.93
C ILE A 52 -4.88 11.43 -0.98
N SER A 53 -5.78 11.68 -0.02
CA SER A 53 -7.10 11.03 0.00
C SER A 53 -7.94 11.39 -1.22
N ARG A 54 -7.97 12.65 -1.64
CA ARG A 54 -8.67 13.08 -2.87
C ARG A 54 -8.07 12.44 -4.12
N ALA A 55 -6.75 12.34 -4.20
CA ALA A 55 -6.10 11.65 -5.31
C ALA A 55 -6.42 10.14 -5.34
N LEU A 56 -6.51 9.48 -4.17
CA LEU A 56 -6.96 8.08 -4.06
C LEU A 56 -8.45 7.88 -4.37
N ALA A 57 -9.25 8.94 -4.31
CA ALA A 57 -10.65 8.96 -4.70
C ALA A 57 -10.87 9.34 -6.18
N GLY A 58 -9.80 9.76 -6.89
CA GLY A 58 -9.90 10.27 -8.27
C GLY A 58 -10.43 11.71 -8.36
N GLU A 59 -10.52 12.42 -7.24
CA GLU A 59 -11.01 13.80 -7.15
C GLU A 59 -9.89 14.85 -7.36
N LEU A 60 -8.63 14.40 -7.34
CA LEU A 60 -7.45 15.22 -7.58
C LEU A 60 -6.49 14.46 -8.50
N GLU A 61 -5.96 15.16 -9.51
CA GLU A 61 -4.93 14.62 -10.40
C GLU A 61 -3.64 14.29 -9.63
N THR A 62 -3.05 13.12 -9.91
CA THR A 62 -1.82 12.68 -9.25
C THR A 62 -0.61 13.57 -9.57
N THR A 63 -0.66 14.31 -10.68
CA THR A 63 0.34 15.31 -11.08
C THR A 63 0.31 16.56 -10.22
N ALA A 64 -0.77 16.80 -9.48
CA ALA A 64 -0.87 17.91 -8.54
C ALA A 64 -0.17 17.63 -7.21
N LEU A 65 0.11 16.36 -6.86
CA LEU A 65 0.78 15.99 -5.61
C LEU A 65 2.25 16.45 -5.61
N SER A 66 2.76 16.84 -4.45
CA SER A 66 4.21 16.99 -4.27
C SER A 66 4.93 15.64 -4.45
N ALA A 67 6.27 15.65 -4.56
CA ALA A 67 7.04 14.42 -4.65
C ALA A 67 6.85 13.52 -3.41
N GLU A 68 6.83 14.13 -2.22
CA GLU A 68 6.61 13.47 -0.93
C GLU A 68 5.19 12.91 -0.83
N GLU A 69 4.18 13.71 -1.22
CA GLU A 69 2.78 13.28 -1.24
C GLU A 69 2.57 12.12 -2.22
N LYS A 70 3.24 12.17 -3.38
CA LYS A 70 3.16 11.14 -4.42
C LYS A 70 3.79 9.82 -3.97
N ALA A 71 4.89 9.86 -3.21
CA ALA A 71 5.49 8.65 -2.65
C ALA A 71 4.50 7.93 -1.73
N VAL A 72 3.90 8.66 -0.79
CA VAL A 72 2.89 8.09 0.14
C VAL A 72 1.61 7.68 -0.57
N TRP A 73 1.17 8.44 -1.57
CA TRP A 73 0.04 8.05 -2.41
C TRP A 73 0.31 6.73 -3.14
N SER A 74 1.53 6.52 -3.67
CA SER A 74 1.89 5.32 -4.44
C SER A 74 1.83 4.07 -3.55
N ASP A 75 2.38 4.14 -2.34
CA ASP A 75 2.34 3.03 -1.38
C ASP A 75 0.89 2.70 -0.98
N ARG A 76 0.08 3.72 -0.68
CA ARG A 76 -1.34 3.53 -0.33
C ARG A 76 -2.18 3.03 -1.49
N PHE A 77 -1.89 3.51 -2.70
CA PHE A 77 -2.56 3.05 -3.91
C PHE A 77 -2.25 1.58 -4.14
N LEU A 78 -0.96 1.19 -4.05
CA LEU A 78 -0.57 -0.21 -4.20
C LEU A 78 -1.25 -1.08 -3.16
N ALA A 79 -1.24 -0.70 -1.88
CA ALA A 79 -1.93 -1.44 -0.82
C ALA A 79 -3.43 -1.57 -1.11
N LYS A 80 -4.09 -0.49 -1.53
CA LYS A 80 -5.53 -0.48 -1.86
C LYS A 80 -5.89 -1.32 -3.09
N MET A 81 -4.98 -1.45 -4.04
CA MET A 81 -5.20 -2.20 -5.29
C MET A 81 -4.72 -3.66 -5.21
N SER A 82 -3.97 -4.03 -4.17
CA SER A 82 -3.42 -5.38 -4.01
C SER A 82 -4.46 -6.40 -3.55
N GLU A 83 -5.57 -5.94 -2.95
CA GLU A 83 -6.63 -6.81 -2.45
C GLU A 83 -7.93 -6.53 -3.19
N PRO A 84 -8.57 -7.56 -3.79
CA PRO A 84 -9.89 -7.40 -4.38
C PRO A 84 -10.91 -7.10 -3.27
N ARG A 85 -11.89 -6.27 -3.56
CA ARG A 85 -13.02 -6.07 -2.65
C ARG A 85 -13.94 -7.28 -2.68
N PRO A 86 -14.71 -7.54 -1.61
CA PRO A 86 -15.66 -8.65 -1.58
C PRO A 86 -16.64 -8.63 -2.77
N GLU A 87 -17.07 -7.45 -3.21
CA GLU A 87 -17.95 -7.34 -4.39
C GLU A 87 -17.23 -7.72 -5.69
N GLU A 88 -15.94 -7.38 -5.80
CA GLU A 88 -15.10 -7.75 -6.94
C GLU A 88 -14.84 -9.25 -6.95
N GLU A 89 -14.54 -9.86 -5.80
CA GLU A 89 -14.38 -11.32 -5.67
C GLU A 89 -15.65 -12.06 -6.13
N VAL A 90 -16.83 -11.61 -5.67
CA VAL A 90 -18.11 -12.19 -6.08
C VAL A 90 -18.31 -12.03 -7.59
N PHE A 91 -18.14 -10.81 -8.11
CA PHE A 91 -18.30 -10.54 -9.54
C PHE A 91 -17.37 -11.39 -10.40
N PHE A 92 -16.08 -11.47 -10.05
CA PHE A 92 -15.10 -12.24 -10.81
C PHE A 92 -15.30 -13.76 -10.67
N SER A 93 -15.80 -14.23 -9.52
CA SER A 93 -16.22 -15.62 -9.34
C SER A 93 -17.44 -15.98 -10.20
N GLU A 94 -18.46 -15.12 -10.20
CA GLU A 94 -19.64 -15.28 -11.06
C GLU A 94 -19.24 -15.25 -12.54
N MET A 95 -18.37 -14.31 -12.94
CA MET A 95 -17.86 -14.21 -14.30
C MET A 95 -17.12 -15.49 -14.71
N HIS A 96 -16.23 -16.01 -13.86
CA HIS A 96 -15.48 -17.25 -14.11
C HIS A 96 -16.41 -18.45 -14.40
N ASN A 97 -17.57 -18.50 -13.76
CA ASN A 97 -18.58 -19.56 -13.93
C ASN A 97 -19.46 -19.39 -15.18
N THR A 98 -19.23 -18.36 -16.00
CA THR A 98 -19.90 -18.22 -17.30
C THR A 98 -19.10 -18.91 -18.40
N GLU A 99 -19.76 -19.63 -19.30
CA GLU A 99 -19.16 -20.32 -20.47
C GLU A 99 -18.40 -19.40 -21.45
N LYS A 100 -18.40 -18.08 -21.18
CA LYS A 100 -17.75 -17.04 -21.98
C LYS A 100 -16.52 -16.44 -21.28
N ALA A 101 -16.23 -16.81 -20.03
CA ALA A 101 -15.02 -16.34 -19.38
C ALA A 101 -13.78 -16.87 -20.11
N VAL A 102 -12.83 -15.96 -20.31
CA VAL A 102 -11.54 -16.25 -20.92
C VAL A 102 -10.49 -15.98 -19.84
N GLY A 103 -9.65 -16.98 -19.58
CA GLY A 103 -8.60 -16.93 -18.57
C GLY A 103 -7.25 -17.37 -19.16
N LEU A 104 -6.22 -17.31 -18.32
CA LEU A 104 -4.92 -17.89 -18.63
C LEU A 104 -4.91 -19.36 -18.16
N ASP A 105 -4.48 -20.27 -19.00
CA ASP A 105 -4.22 -21.66 -18.61
C ASP A 105 -2.91 -21.78 -17.80
N ALA A 106 -2.59 -22.99 -17.33
CA ALA A 106 -1.38 -23.27 -16.57
C ALA A 106 -0.07 -22.96 -17.32
N SER A 107 -0.13 -22.85 -18.66
CA SER A 107 0.99 -22.47 -19.53
C SER A 107 1.00 -20.99 -19.92
N GLY A 108 0.05 -20.19 -19.43
CA GLY A 108 -0.07 -18.77 -19.71
C GLY A 108 -0.72 -18.45 -21.07
N HIS A 109 -1.38 -19.41 -21.72
CA HIS A 109 -2.15 -19.15 -22.93
C HIS A 109 -3.58 -18.70 -22.60
N ILE A 110 -4.12 -17.83 -23.44
CA ILE A 110 -5.48 -17.32 -23.31
C ILE A 110 -6.46 -18.38 -23.83
N GLY A 111 -7.34 -18.88 -22.97
CA GLY A 111 -8.34 -19.91 -23.30
C GLY A 111 -9.66 -19.70 -22.53
N ARG A 112 -10.74 -20.35 -22.97
CA ARG A 112 -12.00 -20.34 -22.19
C ARG A 112 -11.85 -21.20 -20.94
N THR A 113 -12.51 -20.82 -19.86
CA THR A 113 -12.46 -21.54 -18.57
C THR A 113 -13.04 -22.96 -18.61
N ASP A 114 -13.73 -23.34 -19.71
CA ASP A 114 -14.26 -24.68 -19.95
C ASP A 114 -13.63 -25.41 -21.15
N ALA A 115 -12.30 -25.50 -21.19
CA ALA A 115 -11.60 -26.46 -22.06
C ALA A 115 -11.08 -27.66 -21.24
N GLU A 116 -12.03 -28.53 -20.87
CA GLU A 116 -11.91 -29.94 -20.43
C GLU A 116 -10.61 -30.42 -19.73
N LEU A 117 -10.72 -30.77 -18.45
CA LEU A 117 -10.09 -31.98 -17.92
C LEU A 117 -11.17 -33.06 -17.78
N LYS A 118 -11.29 -33.91 -18.80
CA LYS A 118 -11.76 -35.29 -18.67
C LYS A 118 -10.57 -36.20 -18.37
#